data_AF-A0A9X4BFV3-F1
#
_entry.id   AF-A0A9X4BFV3-F1
#
_cell.length_a   1.000
_cell.length_b   1.000
_cell.length_c   1.000
_cell.angle_alpha   90.00
_cell.angle_beta   90.00
_cell.angle_gamma   90.00
#
_symmetry.space_group_name_H-M   'P 1'
#
loop_
_entity.id
_entity.type
_entity.pdbx_description
1 polymer ?
#
loop_
_entity_poly.entity_id
_entity_poly.type
_entity_poly.pdbx_seq_one_letter_code
_entity_poly.pdbx_strand_id
1 'polypeptide(L)'
;GPLSSLVSVHGIHVTPYVGLVPDYVEYRANDAEIASVFSVPLEFFCEDPREVTHRIDYQGQSWYIPSYRYGEYQIWGLTAIMIVELVNVVYDAGIEMRRAPAAFIDLSGRSEPWATPTRRHIGARPAIHSN
;
A
#
# COMPACT_ATOMS: atom_id res chain seq x y z
N GLY A 1 -9.73 18.26 -15.66
CA GLY A 1 -8.47 19.03 -15.59
C GLY A 1 -7.33 18.13 -15.16
N PRO A 2 -6.07 18.59 -15.14
CA PRO A 2 -4.95 17.76 -14.67
C PRO A 2 -5.03 17.52 -13.15
N LEU A 3 -4.58 16.34 -12.73
CA LEU A 3 -4.16 16.07 -11.35
C LEU A 3 -2.66 16.39 -11.19
N SER A 4 -2.12 16.22 -9.99
CA SER A 4 -0.70 16.40 -9.73
C SER A 4 0.14 15.43 -10.57
N SER A 5 1.28 15.91 -11.06
CA SER A 5 2.23 15.06 -11.76
C SER A 5 2.92 14.09 -10.81
N LEU A 6 3.15 12.87 -11.30
CA LEU A 6 3.79 11.76 -10.59
C LEU A 6 5.04 11.32 -11.35
N VAL A 7 5.99 10.72 -10.65
CA VAL A 7 7.13 10.02 -11.27
C VAL A 7 7.00 8.54 -10.94
N SER A 8 6.97 7.70 -11.97
CA SER A 8 6.92 6.25 -11.79
C SER A 8 8.22 5.73 -11.17
N VAL A 9 8.20 4.51 -10.64
CA VAL A 9 9.41 3.83 -10.15
C VAL A 9 10.49 3.66 -11.22
N HIS A 10 10.13 3.78 -12.50
CA HIS A 10 11.04 3.73 -13.65
C HIS A 10 11.47 5.12 -14.13
N GLY A 11 11.18 6.19 -13.37
CA GLY A 11 11.59 7.56 -13.71
C GLY A 11 10.75 8.24 -14.79
N ILE A 12 9.59 7.67 -15.15
CA ILE A 12 8.69 8.25 -16.16
C ILE A 12 7.83 9.32 -15.49
N HIS A 13 7.83 10.54 -16.04
CA HIS A 13 6.95 11.62 -15.60
C HIS A 13 5.56 11.44 -16.19
N VAL A 14 4.54 11.41 -15.33
CA VAL A 14 3.15 11.13 -15.68
C VAL A 14 2.25 12.23 -15.15
N THR A 15 1.42 12.83 -15.99
CA THR A 15 0.42 13.83 -15.60
C THR A 15 -0.98 13.28 -15.88
N PRO A 16 -1.75 12.88 -14.85
CA PRO A 16 -3.10 12.36 -15.04
C PRO A 16 -4.06 13.49 -15.42
N TYR A 17 -5.04 13.20 -16.27
CA TYR A 17 -6.11 14.13 -16.63
C TYR A 17 -7.48 13.50 -16.35
N VAL A 18 -8.36 14.28 -15.73
CA VAL A 18 -9.75 13.89 -15.48
C VAL A 18 -10.63 14.42 -16.61
N GLY A 19 -11.36 13.51 -17.25
CA GLY A 19 -12.35 13.79 -18.28
C GLY A 19 -13.75 13.34 -17.87
N LEU A 20 -14.77 14.01 -18.40
CA LEU A 20 -16.16 13.61 -18.28
C LEU A 20 -16.54 12.82 -19.53
N VAL A 21 -17.05 11.60 -19.34
CA VAL A 21 -17.49 10.72 -20.43
C VAL A 21 -19.02 10.71 -20.43
N PRO A 22 -19.70 10.82 -21.58
CA PRO A 22 -21.16 10.69 -21.65
C PRO A 22 -21.65 9.35 -21.11
N ASP A 23 -22.85 9.33 -20.54
CA ASP A 23 -23.45 8.11 -19.96
C ASP A 23 -23.56 6.95 -20.95
N TYR A 24 -23.73 7.25 -22.24
CA TYR A 24 -23.76 6.27 -23.32
C TYR A 24 -22.55 6.43 -24.24
N VAL A 25 -21.60 5.52 -24.08
CA VAL A 25 -20.47 5.33 -25.00
C VAL A 25 -20.30 3.83 -25.23
N GLU A 26 -20.20 3.44 -26.50
CA GLU A 26 -19.84 2.07 -26.87
C GLU A 26 -18.32 1.91 -26.78
N TYR A 27 -17.83 1.21 -25.76
CA TYR A 27 -16.41 0.90 -25.63
C TYR A 27 -16.05 -0.25 -26.57
N ARG A 28 -15.14 0.00 -27.52
CA ARG A 28 -14.54 -1.03 -28.38
C ARG A 28 -13.08 -1.22 -27.99
N ALA A 29 -12.80 -2.32 -27.29
CA ALA A 29 -11.44 -2.67 -26.95
C ALA A 29 -10.65 -2.99 -28.22
N ASN A 30 -9.38 -2.60 -28.24
CA ASN A 30 -8.42 -3.15 -29.18
C ASN A 30 -7.77 -4.37 -28.52
N ASP A 31 -8.18 -5.56 -28.94
CA ASP A 31 -7.75 -6.83 -28.31
C ASP A 31 -6.22 -7.05 -28.36
N ALA A 32 -5.49 -6.33 -29.23
CA ALA A 32 -4.03 -6.38 -29.28
C ALA A 32 -3.37 -5.71 -28.06
N GLU A 33 -4.08 -4.86 -27.34
CA GLU A 33 -3.55 -4.05 -26.23
C GLU A 33 -4.41 -4.15 -24.96
N ILE A 34 -5.73 -4.26 -25.10
CA ILE A 34 -6.71 -4.15 -24.02
C ILE A 34 -7.44 -5.48 -23.85
N ALA A 35 -7.13 -6.20 -22.77
CA ALA A 35 -7.78 -7.48 -22.46
C ALA A 35 -9.18 -7.32 -21.86
N SER A 36 -9.49 -6.18 -21.23
CA SER A 36 -10.80 -5.93 -20.63
C SER A 36 -11.06 -4.44 -20.42
N VAL A 37 -12.34 -4.06 -20.45
CA VAL A 37 -12.82 -2.72 -20.08
C VAL A 37 -13.86 -2.91 -18.99
N PHE A 38 -13.68 -2.19 -17.88
CA PHE A 38 -14.57 -2.26 -16.72
C PHE A 38 -14.71 -0.89 -16.07
N SER A 39 -15.69 -0.76 -15.18
CA SER A 39 -15.95 0.47 -14.42
C SER A 39 -16.11 0.13 -12.94
N VAL A 40 -15.64 1.03 -12.09
CA VAL A 40 -15.75 0.92 -10.63
C VAL A 40 -16.39 2.20 -10.10
N PRO A 41 -17.43 2.12 -9.26
CA PRO A 41 -18.01 3.30 -8.63
C PRO A 41 -16.95 4.07 -7.83
N LEU A 42 -16.91 5.41 -7.94
CA LEU A 42 -15.94 6.20 -7.18
C LEU A 42 -16.13 6.06 -5.66
N GLU A 43 -17.36 5.84 -5.20
CA GLU A 43 -17.70 5.57 -3.80
C GLU A 43 -16.91 4.38 -3.22
N PHE A 44 -16.67 3.33 -4.02
CA PHE A 44 -15.84 2.19 -3.59
C PHE A 44 -14.43 2.63 -3.19
N PHE A 45 -13.84 3.62 -3.87
CA PHE A 45 -12.52 4.13 -3.50
C PHE A 45 -12.59 5.09 -2.31
N CYS A 46 -13.68 5.84 -2.16
CA CYS A 46 -13.89 6.71 -0.99
C CYS A 46 -13.96 5.92 0.33
N GLU A 47 -14.47 4.68 0.30
CA GLU A 47 -14.49 3.79 1.47
C GLU A 47 -13.11 3.20 1.83
N ASP A 48 -12.12 3.36 0.95
CA ASP A 48 -10.75 2.83 1.08
C ASP A 48 -10.65 1.33 1.49
N PRO A 49 -11.36 0.39 0.82
CA PRO A 49 -11.36 -1.03 1.18
C PRO A 49 -10.08 -1.72 0.67
N ARG A 50 -8.94 -1.40 1.28
CA ARG A 50 -7.62 -1.92 0.88
C ARG A 50 -7.56 -3.44 1.05
N GLU A 51 -7.23 -4.16 -0.02
CA GLU A 51 -6.86 -5.59 0.05
C GLU A 51 -5.45 -5.73 0.66
N VAL A 52 -4.52 -4.90 0.18
CA VAL A 52 -3.14 -4.82 0.66
C VAL A 52 -2.69 -3.36 0.65
N THR A 53 -1.73 -3.00 1.49
CA THR A 53 -1.01 -1.73 1.40
C THR A 53 0.45 -2.00 1.05
N HIS A 54 0.92 -1.44 -0.06
CA HIS A 54 2.31 -1.53 -0.50
C HIS A 54 3.11 -0.37 0.10
N ARG A 55 4.21 -0.69 0.79
CA ARG A 55 5.20 0.32 1.18
C ARG A 55 6.20 0.53 0.04
N ILE A 56 6.33 1.76 -0.44
CA ILE A 56 7.32 2.16 -1.44
C ILE A 56 8.18 3.28 -0.85
N ASP A 57 9.49 3.08 -0.80
CA ASP A 57 10.43 4.09 -0.37
C ASP A 57 10.93 4.86 -1.61
N TYR A 58 10.59 6.14 -1.72
CA TYR A 58 10.93 6.99 -2.88
C TYR A 58 11.40 8.37 -2.41
N GLN A 59 12.59 8.79 -2.87
CA GLN A 59 13.23 10.06 -2.50
C GLN A 59 13.29 10.32 -0.98
N GLY A 60 13.55 9.27 -0.18
CA GLY A 60 13.64 9.38 1.28
C GLY A 60 12.29 9.49 2.00
N GLN A 61 11.17 9.36 1.28
CA GLN A 61 9.82 9.30 1.83
C GLN A 61 9.22 7.92 1.60
N SER A 62 8.65 7.32 2.65
CA SER A 62 7.84 6.11 2.53
C SER A 62 6.42 6.47 2.11
N TRP A 63 5.91 5.76 1.12
CA TRP A 63 4.55 5.83 0.59
C TRP A 63 3.82 4.52 0.88
N TYR A 64 2.57 4.60 1.29
CA TYR A 64 1.70 3.49 1.67
C TYR A 64 0.52 3.42 0.71
N ILE A 65 0.79 2.83 -0.45
CA ILE A 65 -0.12 2.82 -1.60
C ILE A 65 -1.14 1.69 -1.43
N PRO A 66 -2.44 1.97 -1.53
CA PRO A 66 -3.46 0.94 -1.48
C PRO A 66 -3.44 0.06 -2.73
N SER A 67 -3.73 -1.22 -2.53
CA SER A 67 -4.15 -2.17 -3.57
C SER A 67 -5.60 -2.51 -3.31
N TYR A 68 -6.46 -2.25 -4.29
CA TYR A 68 -7.89 -2.54 -4.22
C TYR A 68 -8.24 -3.75 -5.07
N ARG A 69 -9.19 -4.55 -4.58
CA ARG A 69 -9.80 -5.66 -5.32
C ARG A 69 -11.23 -5.30 -5.65
N TYR A 70 -11.58 -5.31 -6.93
CA TYR A 70 -12.96 -5.13 -7.37
C TYR A 70 -13.35 -6.26 -8.32
N GLY A 71 -14.18 -7.19 -7.84
CA GLY A 71 -14.43 -8.44 -8.55
C GLY A 71 -13.13 -9.22 -8.77
N GLU A 72 -12.83 -9.54 -10.02
CA GLU A 72 -11.59 -10.22 -10.42
C GLU A 72 -10.40 -9.27 -10.62
N TYR A 73 -10.63 -7.94 -10.65
CA TYR A 73 -9.60 -6.96 -10.99
C TYR A 73 -8.85 -6.45 -9.76
N GLN A 74 -7.53 -6.34 -9.90
CA GLN A 74 -6.66 -5.70 -8.92
C GLN A 74 -6.21 -4.33 -9.42
N ILE A 75 -6.41 -3.30 -8.61
CA ILE A 75 -6.09 -1.91 -8.91
C ILE A 75 -5.02 -1.44 -7.92
N TRP A 76 -3.80 -1.23 -8.41
CA TRP A 76 -2.63 -0.98 -7.57
C TRP A 76 -1.60 -0.08 -8.27
N GLY A 77 -0.54 0.28 -7.55
CA GLY A 77 0.59 1.02 -8.10
C GLY A 77 0.20 2.45 -8.50
N LEU A 78 0.73 2.92 -9.63
CA LEU A 78 0.54 4.31 -10.07
C LEU A 78 -0.93 4.65 -10.30
N THR A 79 -1.72 3.72 -10.83
CA THR A 79 -3.16 3.90 -11.05
C THR A 79 -3.91 4.14 -9.74
N ALA A 80 -3.59 3.38 -8.68
CA ALA A 80 -4.20 3.58 -7.38
C ALA A 80 -3.84 4.96 -6.78
N ILE A 81 -2.59 5.44 -6.97
CA ILE A 81 -2.20 6.80 -6.54
C ILE A 81 -3.09 7.86 -7.22
N MET A 82 -3.27 7.77 -8.54
CA MET A 82 -4.08 8.72 -9.30
C MET A 82 -5.55 8.73 -8.83
N ILE A 83 -6.11 7.54 -8.58
CA ILE A 83 -7.50 7.39 -8.11
C ILE A 83 -7.66 7.96 -6.71
N VAL A 84 -6.73 7.67 -5.79
CA VAL A 84 -6.74 8.20 -4.42
C VAL A 84 -6.65 9.73 -4.44
N GLU A 85 -5.76 10.30 -5.27
CA GLU A 85 -5.70 11.75 -5.43
C GLU A 85 -7.02 12.32 -5.93
N LEU A 86 -7.63 11.70 -6.94
CA LEU A 86 -8.93 12.13 -7.48
C LEU A 86 -10.01 12.18 -6.39
N VAL A 87 -10.19 11.11 -5.62
CA VAL A 87 -11.25 11.06 -4.60
C VAL A 87 -10.95 11.96 -3.41
N ASN A 88 -9.69 12.17 -3.06
CA ASN A 88 -9.32 13.16 -2.05
C ASN A 88 -9.63 14.59 -2.51
N VAL A 89 -9.37 14.93 -3.77
CA VAL A 89 -9.64 16.27 -4.30
C VAL A 89 -11.14 16.52 -4.50
N VAL A 90 -11.88 15.53 -5.00
CA VAL A 90 -13.30 15.70 -5.38
C VAL A 90 -14.26 15.46 -4.22
N TYR A 91 -13.98 14.48 -3.37
CA TYR A 91 -14.90 14.04 -2.30
C TYR A 91 -14.35 14.26 -0.89
N ASP A 92 -13.16 14.83 -0.75
CA ASP A 92 -12.49 15.02 0.55
C ASP A 92 -12.36 13.71 1.35
N ALA A 93 -12.04 12.61 0.65
CA ALA A 93 -12.02 11.26 1.23
C ALA A 93 -10.95 11.07 2.33
N GLY A 94 -9.98 12.00 2.47
CA GLY A 94 -9.00 11.98 3.56
C GLY A 94 -8.04 10.79 3.56
N ILE A 95 -7.86 10.13 2.41
CA ILE A 95 -7.05 8.91 2.31
C ILE A 95 -5.57 9.28 2.32
N GLU A 96 -4.88 9.02 3.42
CA GLU A 96 -3.45 9.27 3.55
C GLU A 96 -2.61 8.15 2.91
N MET A 97 -1.61 8.56 2.12
CA MET A 97 -0.60 7.67 1.52
C MET A 97 0.82 7.91 2.07
N ARG A 98 1.03 8.92 2.93
CA ARG A 98 2.36 9.21 3.52
C ARG A 98 2.59 8.55 4.88
N ARG A 99 1.54 7.98 5.45
CA ARG A 99 1.55 7.31 6.74
C ARG A 99 1.01 5.89 6.60
N ALA A 100 1.56 4.98 7.39
CA ALA A 100 1.03 3.64 7.51
C ALA A 100 -0.43 3.68 8.01
N PRO A 101 -1.39 3.00 7.34
CA PRO A 101 -2.73 2.88 7.86
C PRO A 101 -2.72 2.05 9.16
N ALA A 102 -3.76 2.21 9.99
CA ALA A 102 -3.82 1.55 11.30
C ALA A 102 -3.71 0.00 11.22
N ALA A 103 -4.21 -0.58 10.13
CA ALA A 103 -4.16 -2.02 9.88
C ALA A 103 -2.84 -2.49 9.23
N PHE A 104 -1.87 -1.60 8.96
CA PHE A 104 -0.60 -1.97 8.35
C PHE A 104 0.31 -2.68 9.35
N ILE A 105 0.68 -3.93 9.04
CA ILE A 105 1.63 -4.71 9.81
C ILE A 105 2.96 -4.71 9.07
N ASP A 106 3.95 -3.99 9.60
CA ASP A 106 5.33 -4.04 9.09
C ASP A 106 6.03 -5.31 9.59
N LEU A 107 6.27 -6.25 8.69
CA LEU A 107 6.95 -7.51 8.98
C LEU A 107 8.47 -7.42 8.80
N SER A 108 9.00 -6.32 8.28
CA SER A 108 10.43 -6.17 7.94
C SER A 108 11.34 -5.96 9.16
N GLY A 109 10.79 -5.75 10.36
CA GLY A 109 11.54 -5.40 11.59
C GLY A 109 11.64 -6.48 12.68
N ARG A 110 11.19 -7.73 12.46
CA ARG A 110 11.34 -8.78 13.49
C ARG A 110 12.74 -9.41 13.43
N SER A 111 13.67 -8.91 14.25
CA SER A 111 14.82 -9.71 14.70
C SER A 111 14.32 -10.87 15.55
N GLU A 112 14.77 -12.10 15.27
CA GLU A 112 14.29 -13.30 15.95
C GLU A 112 14.52 -13.27 17.48
N PRO A 113 13.52 -13.66 18.32
CA PRO A 113 13.67 -13.64 19.78
C PRO A 113 14.44 -14.83 20.41
N TRP A 114 15.06 -15.75 19.66
CA TRP A 114 15.45 -17.04 20.25
C TRP A 114 16.76 -17.07 21.06
N ALA A 115 17.49 -15.96 21.22
CA ALA A 115 18.68 -15.95 22.08
C ALA A 115 18.29 -15.92 23.58
N THR A 116 18.04 -17.09 24.16
CA THR A 116 17.89 -17.27 25.61
C THR A 116 19.27 -17.23 26.29
N PRO A 117 19.55 -16.32 27.23
CA PRO A 117 20.72 -16.44 28.07
C PRO A 117 20.43 -17.47 29.16
N THR A 118 20.97 -18.68 29.02
CA THR A 118 20.90 -19.70 30.09
C THR A 118 21.73 -19.22 31.27
N ARG A 119 21.07 -18.68 32.29
CA ARG A 119 21.65 -18.41 33.61
C ARG A 119 21.85 -19.74 34.34
N ARG A 120 23.08 -20.27 34.38
CA ARG A 120 23.43 -21.32 35.36
C ARG A 120 23.88 -20.66 36.66
N HIS A 121 22.97 -20.65 37.63
CA HIS A 121 23.32 -20.65 39.05
C HIS A 121 23.83 -22.05 39.40
N ILE A 122 25.08 -22.17 39.85
CA ILE A 122 25.57 -23.35 40.57
C ILE A 122 25.74 -22.91 42.01
N GLY A 123 24.88 -23.45 42.87
CA GLY A 123 24.89 -23.23 44.31
C GLY A 123 26.12 -23.86 44.97
N ALA A 124 26.68 -23.11 45.91
CA ALA A 124 27.62 -23.61 46.90
C ALA A 124 26.90 -24.51 47.92
N ARG A 125 27.51 -25.63 48.30
CA ARG A 125 27.25 -26.32 49.58
C ARG A 125 28.58 -26.41 50.35
N PRO A 126 28.58 -26.21 51.68
CA PRO A 126 29.78 -26.26 52.49
C PRO A 126 30.07 -27.69 52.96
N ALA A 127 31.36 -28.01 53.15
CA ALA A 127 31.81 -29.08 54.03
C ALA A 127 33.10 -28.64 54.73
N ILE A 128 32.94 -28.35 56.01
CA ILE A 128 33.91 -28.47 57.11
C ILE A 128 34.67 -29.80 56.96
N HIS A 129 35.99 -29.81 57.21
CA HIS A 129 36.72 -30.67 58.17
C HIS A 129 38.22 -30.32 58.17
N SER A 130 38.80 -30.43 59.35
CA SER A 130 40.13 -30.03 59.82
C SER A 130 41.29 -30.79 59.19
N ASN A 131 42.45 -30.13 59.10
CA ASN A 131 43.68 -30.52 59.80
C ASN A 131 44.60 -29.30 59.92
#